data_AF-A0A963AGQ5-F1
#
_entry.id   AF-A0A963AGQ5-F1
#
_cell.length_a   1.000
_cell.length_b   1.000
_cell.length_c   1.000
_cell.angle_alpha   90.00
_cell.angle_beta   90.00
_cell.angle_gamma   90.00
#
_symmetry.space_group_name_H-M   'P 1'
#
loop_
_entity.id
_entity.type
_entity.pdbx_description
1 polymer ?
#
loop_
_entity_poly.entity_id
_entity_poly.type
_entity_poly.pdbx_seq_one_letter_code
_entity_poly.pdbx_strand_id
1 'polypeptide(L)' 'MSERIVVDPITRIEGHLRIEAQLEGNKIGQAYSSGTMVRGIETILKGRDPRDAWAYAQRICGVCTLV' A
#
# COMPACT_ATOMS: atom_id res chain seq x y z
N MET A 1 7.91 -16.52 24.97
CA MET A 1 7.86 -16.62 23.49
C MET A 1 7.20 -15.37 22.98
N SER A 2 7.82 -14.61 22.07
CA SER A 2 7.14 -13.49 21.43
C SER A 2 6.25 -14.05 20.32
N GLU A 3 4.95 -13.99 20.50
CA GLU A 3 3.97 -14.38 19.49
C GLU A 3 3.90 -13.27 18.42
N ARG A 4 3.92 -13.66 17.13
CA ARG A 4 3.80 -12.75 16.00
C ARG A 4 2.48 -13.02 15.29
N ILE A 5 1.61 -12.03 15.27
CA ILE A 5 0.32 -12.06 14.58
C ILE A 5 0.48 -11.42 13.21
N VAL A 6 -0.13 -12.02 12.19
CA VAL A 6 -0.15 -11.51 10.82
C VAL A 6 -1.60 -11.35 10.37
N VAL A 7 -1.94 -10.16 9.88
CA VAL A 7 -3.21 -9.87 9.23
C VAL A 7 -2.94 -9.51 7.77
N ASP A 8 -3.29 -10.44 6.88
CA ASP A 8 -3.05 -10.37 5.44
C ASP A 8 -4.16 -11.16 4.72
N PRO A 9 -5.12 -10.51 4.03
CA PRO A 9 -5.18 -9.07 3.77
C PRO A 9 -5.87 -8.26 4.88
N ILE A 10 -5.47 -7.00 5.04
CA ILE A 10 -6.32 -5.99 5.70
C ILE A 10 -7.48 -5.64 4.77
N THR A 11 -8.71 -5.70 5.29
CA THR A 11 -9.94 -5.45 4.53
C THR A 11 -10.52 -4.05 4.78
N ARG A 12 -11.48 -3.62 3.94
CA ARG A 12 -12.14 -2.30 3.98
C ARG A 12 -11.19 -1.10 3.84
N ILE A 13 -10.16 -1.27 3.03
CA ILE A 13 -9.22 -0.23 2.60
C ILE A 13 -9.10 -0.27 1.07
N GLU A 14 -8.43 0.71 0.49
CA GLU A 14 -7.92 0.62 -0.89
C GLU A 14 -6.53 -0.05 -0.88
N GLY A 15 -6.27 -0.89 -1.88
CA GLY A 15 -4.95 -1.51 -2.09
C GLY A 15 -4.71 -2.82 -1.33
N HIS A 16 -3.43 -3.18 -1.20
CA HIS A 16 -2.97 -4.44 -0.61
C HIS A 16 -2.05 -4.14 0.57
N LEU A 17 -2.54 -4.41 1.78
CA LEU A 17 -1.83 -4.13 3.02
C LEU A 17 -1.75 -5.39 3.87
N ARG A 18 -0.53 -5.63 4.35
CA ARG A 18 -0.19 -6.63 5.36
C ARG A 18 0.28 -5.92 6.62
N ILE A 19 -0.29 -6.28 7.76
CA ILE A 19 0.15 -5.81 9.08
C ILE A 19 0.67 -6.99 9.89
N GLU A 20 1.83 -6.82 10.51
CA GLU A 20 2.41 -7.79 11.42
C GLU A 20 2.63 -7.15 12.79
N ALA A 21 2.20 -7.81 13.86
CA ALA A 21 2.33 -7.32 15.23
C ALA A 21 3.06 -8.34 16.09
N GLN A 22 4.14 -7.91 16.74
CA GLN A 22 4.86 -8.71 17.73
C GLN A 22 4.34 -8.36 19.13
N LEU A 23 3.86 -9.38 19.83
CA LEU A 23 3.27 -9.21 21.15
C LEU A 23 4.33 -9.31 22.27
N GLU A 24 4.19 -8.41 23.25
CA GLU A 24 4.84 -8.44 24.54
C GLU A 24 3.76 -8.58 25.62
N GLY A 25 3.40 -9.83 25.93
CA GLY A 25 2.21 -10.13 26.72
C GLY A 25 0.94 -9.69 25.98
N ASN A 26 0.12 -8.84 26.60
CA ASN A 26 -1.14 -8.36 26.03
C ASN A 26 -1.01 -7.01 25.31
N LYS A 27 0.21 -6.57 25.00
CA LYS A 27 0.47 -5.32 24.28
C LYS A 27 1.27 -5.58 23.02
N ILE A 28 1.07 -4.74 22.01
CA ILE A 28 1.91 -4.73 20.82
C ILE A 28 3.21 -4.02 21.19
N GLY A 29 4.33 -4.76 21.17
CA GLY A 29 5.65 -4.19 21.37
C GLY A 29 6.21 -3.57 20.09
N GLN A 30 5.99 -4.25 18.95
CA GLN A 30 6.39 -3.76 17.63
C GLN A 30 5.34 -4.10 16.57
N ALA A 31 5.25 -3.26 15.53
CA ALA A 31 4.39 -3.50 14.39
C ALA A 31 5.12 -3.17 13.08
N TYR A 32 4.73 -3.86 12.02
CA TYR A 32 5.27 -3.72 10.67
C TYR A 32 4.12 -3.51 9.70
N SER A 33 4.28 -2.52 8.82
CA SER A 33 3.33 -2.20 7.75
C SER A 33 3.97 -2.48 6.40
N SER A 34 3.34 -3.33 5.59
CA SER A 34 3.87 -3.74 4.29
C SER A 34 2.81 -3.57 3.20
N GLY A 35 3.08 -2.68 2.24
CA GLY A 35 2.36 -2.64 0.98
C GLY A 35 2.88 -3.74 0.07
N THR A 36 2.04 -4.71 -0.28
CA THR A 36 2.45 -5.95 -0.97
C THR A 36 2.25 -5.91 -2.49
N MET A 37 1.89 -4.75 -3.05
CA MET A 37 1.65 -4.57 -4.49
C MET A 37 2.34 -3.30 -5.01
N VAL A 38 2.90 -3.38 -6.22
CA VAL A 38 3.53 -2.25 -6.92
C VAL A 38 3.21 -2.32 -8.41
N ARG A 39 3.10 -1.14 -9.05
CA ARG A 39 2.88 -1.02 -10.51
C ARG A 39 3.99 -0.26 -11.24
N GLY A 40 4.78 0.56 -10.55
CA GLY A 40 5.87 1.33 -11.18
C GLY A 40 5.40 2.44 -12.14
N ILE A 41 4.33 3.17 -11.80
CA ILE A 41 3.72 4.20 -12.66
C ILE A 41 4.73 5.30 -13.03
N GLU A 42 5.65 5.66 -12.13
CA GLU A 42 6.71 6.63 -12.41
C GLU A 42 7.63 6.16 -13.54
N THR A 43 7.97 4.88 -13.59
CA THR A 43 8.75 4.29 -14.70
C THR A 43 7.95 4.29 -15.99
N ILE A 44 6.65 3.99 -15.93
CA ILE A 44 5.76 4.04 -17.10
C ILE A 44 5.70 5.45 -17.71
N LEU A 45 5.83 6.49 -16.89
CA LEU A 45 5.81 7.89 -17.33
C LEU A 45 7.10 8.37 -17.99
N LYS A 46 8.23 7.67 -17.82
CA LYS A 46 9.52 8.10 -18.39
C LYS A 46 9.46 8.14 -19.93
N GLY A 47 9.92 9.25 -20.49
CA GLY A 47 9.97 9.45 -21.95
C GLY A 47 8.64 9.83 -22.61
N ARG A 48 7.57 10.01 -21.84
CA ARG A 48 6.27 10.48 -22.36
C ARG A 48 6.22 12.00 -22.41
N ASP A 49 5.29 12.51 -23.23
CA ASP A 49 4.98 13.94 -23.25
C ASP A 49 4.45 14.38 -21.86
N PRO A 50 4.98 15.46 -21.26
CA PRO A 50 4.50 15.95 -19.97
C PRO A 50 3.00 16.21 -19.91
N ARG A 51 2.37 16.55 -21.04
CA ARG A 51 0.92 16.79 -21.16
C ARG A 51 0.09 15.53 -21.01
N ASP A 52 0.66 14.34 -21.21
CA ASP A 52 -0.03 13.07 -21.04
C ASP A 52 -0.01 12.57 -19.59
N ALA A 53 0.87 13.11 -18.74
CA ALA A 53 1.16 12.56 -17.43
C ALA A 53 -0.08 12.44 -16.53
N TRP A 54 -0.99 13.42 -16.57
CA TRP A 54 -2.20 13.43 -15.75
C TRP A 54 -3.11 12.24 -16.03
N ALA A 55 -3.22 11.81 -17.29
CA ALA A 55 -4.09 10.72 -17.67
C ALA A 55 -3.60 9.39 -17.08
N TYR A 56 -2.28 9.17 -17.01
CA TYR A 56 -1.70 7.98 -16.40
C TYR A 56 -1.68 8.07 -14.87
N ALA A 57 -1.25 9.20 -14.31
CA ALA A 57 -1.13 9.41 -12.86
C ALA A 57 -2.49 9.38 -12.15
N GLN A 58 -3.58 9.81 -12.79
CA GLN A 58 -4.93 9.68 -12.25
C GLN A 58 -5.30 8.21 -11.94
N ARG A 59 -4.68 7.24 -12.61
CA ARG A 59 -4.92 5.80 -12.37
C ARG A 59 -4.06 5.23 -11.25
N ILE A 60 -3.29 6.05 -10.54
CA ILE A 60 -2.63 5.61 -9.30
C ILE A 60 -3.67 5.12 -8.29
N CYS A 61 -4.85 5.74 -8.22
CA CYS A 61 -5.85 5.38 -7.22
C CYS A 61 -7.24 5.75 -7.72
N GLY A 62 -8.12 4.76 -7.82
CA GLY A 62 -9.51 4.95 -8.27
C GLY A 62 -10.45 5.39 -7.16
N VAL A 63 -10.11 5.13 -5.90
CA VAL A 63 -10.90 5.58 -4.72
C VAL A 63 -10.68 7.08 -4.49
N CYS A 64 -9.43 7.52 -4.51
CA CYS A 64 -9.00 8.91 -4.38
C CYS A 64 -8.89 9.62 -5.74
N THR A 65 -9.77 9.26 -6.66
CA THR A 65 -9.97 10.00 -7.90
C THR A 65 -10.46 11.43 -7.59
N LEU A 66 -10.35 12.32 -8.57
CA LEU A 66 -11.19 13.52 -8.62
C LEU A 66 -12.67 13.11 -8.73
N VAL A 67 -13.56 13.94 -8.17
CA VAL A 67 -15.02 13.85 -8.39
C VAL A 67 -15.32 14.10 -9.87
#